data_AF-A0A6J7LZQ0-F1
#
_entry.id   AF-A0A6J7LZQ0-F1
#
_cell.length_a   1.000
_cell.length_b   1.000
_cell.length_c   1.000
_cell.angle_alpha   90.00
_cell.angle_beta   90.00
_cell.angle_gamma   90.00
#
_symmetry.space_group_name_H-M   'P 1'
#
loop_
_entity.id
_entity.type
_entity.pdbx_description
1 polymer ?
#
loop_
_entity_poly.entity_id
_entity_poly.type
_entity_poly.pdbx_seq_one_letter_code
_entity_poly.pdbx_strand_id
1 'polypeptide(L)' 'MMAAGLIRMVEVANRIHSGEVSRGVAHATGGHALQHNLIAVLEGEG' A
#
# COMPACT_ATOMS: atom_id res chain seq x y z
N MET A 1 2.61 -14.92 0.35
CA MET A 1 1.14 -14.79 0.24
C MET A 1 0.79 -13.31 0.43
N MET A 2 -0.27 -12.80 -0.23
CA MET A 2 -0.64 -11.38 -0.38
C MET A 2 -0.56 -10.51 0.89
N ALA A 3 -0.62 -11.12 2.09
CA ALA A 3 -0.35 -10.49 3.38
C ALA A 3 0.93 -9.62 3.41
N ALA A 4 2.03 -10.07 2.79
CA ALA A 4 3.27 -9.29 2.72
C ALA A 4 3.14 -8.03 1.84
N GLY A 5 2.31 -8.08 0.81
CA GLY A 5 1.99 -6.91 -0.01
C GLY A 5 1.09 -5.91 0.73
N LEU A 6 0.17 -6.42 1.55
CA LEU A 6 -0.74 -5.60 2.34
C LEU A 6 -0.02 -4.82 3.45
N ILE A 7 1.08 -5.34 4.00
CA ILE A 7 1.92 -4.61 4.98
C ILE A 7 2.44 -3.29 4.39
N ARG A 8 2.87 -3.28 3.12
CA ARG A 8 3.36 -2.06 2.46
C ARG A 8 2.27 -1.01 2.30
N MET A 9 1.01 -1.42 2.18
CA MET A 9 -0.12 -0.49 2.17
C MET A 9 -0.29 0.18 3.54
N VAL A 10 -0.13 -0.57 4.64
CA VAL A 10 -0.20 -0.04 6.01
C VAL A 10 0.96 0.91 6.30
N GLU A 11 2.17 0.61 5.82
CA GLU A 11 3.32 1.52 5.96
C GLU A 11 3.05 2.88 5.30
N VAL A 12 2.53 2.90 4.07
CA VAL A 12 2.16 4.17 3.40
C VAL A 12 1.04 4.88 4.14
N ALA A 13 0.00 4.16 4.57
CA ALA A 13 -1.11 4.73 5.34
C ALA A 13 -0.63 5.35 6.67
N ASN A 14 0.29 4.70 7.39
CA ASN A 14 0.85 5.20 8.64
C ASN A 14 1.66 6.49 8.42
N ARG A 15 2.45 6.57 7.35
CA ARG A 15 3.21 7.78 7.02
C ARG A 15 2.28 8.94 6.69
N ILE A 16 1.20 8.68 5.95
CA ILE A 16 0.16 9.68 5.69
C ILE A 16 -0.53 10.12 6.98
N HIS A 17 -0.95 9.16 7.82
CA HIS A 17 -1.62 9.45 9.08
C HIS A 17 -0.73 10.22 10.07
N SER A 18 0.58 9.96 10.06
CA SER A 18 1.54 10.71 10.88
C SER A 18 1.79 12.14 10.38
N GLY A 19 1.31 12.51 9.20
CA GLY A 19 1.56 13.80 8.56
C GLY A 19 2.93 13.92 7.89
N GLU A 20 3.74 12.85 7.86
CA GLU A 20 5.06 12.83 7.20
C GLU A 20 4.94 13.07 5.69
N VAL A 21 3.86 12.57 5.08
CA VAL A 21 3.56 12.70 3.66
C VAL A 21 2.05 12.93 3.45
N SER A 22 1.66 13.59 2.35
CA SER A 22 0.24 13.77 2.00
C SER A 22 -0.30 12.70 1.04
N ARG A 23 0.59 11.99 0.34
CA ARG A 23 0.22 11.02 -0.70
C ARG A 23 1.29 9.94 -0.86
N GLY A 24 0.89 8.74 -1.29
CA GLY A 24 1.81 7.65 -1.57
C GLY A 24 1.22 6.58 -2.48
N VAL A 25 2.09 5.70 -2.99
CA VAL A 25 1.71 4.54 -3.82
C VAL A 25 2.15 3.28 -3.10
N ALA A 26 1.27 2.29 -3.05
CA ALA A 26 1.56 0.98 -2.48
C ALA A 26 1.24 -0.14 -3.48
N HIS A 27 2.01 -1.23 -3.40
CA HIS A 27 1.84 -2.41 -4.25
C HIS A 27 1.73 -3.70 -3.44
N ALA A 28 0.89 -4.63 -3.89
CA ALA A 28 0.78 -5.96 -3.34
C ALA A 28 0.68 -6.98 -4.47
N THR A 29 1.44 -8.07 -4.38
CA THR A 29 1.39 -9.18 -5.34
C THR A 29 1.12 -10.51 -4.63
N GLY A 30 0.40 -11.40 -5.29
CA GLY A 30 0.00 -12.71 -4.78
C GLY A 30 -0.52 -13.65 -5.87
N GLY A 31 -0.84 -14.90 -5.48
CA GLY A 31 -1.21 -15.96 -6.42
C GLY A 31 -0.01 -16.68 -7.04
N HIS A 32 -0.25 -17.80 -7.71
CA HIS A 32 0.80 -18.51 -8.45
C HIS A 32 1.28 -17.64 -9.60
N ALA A 33 2.59 -17.57 -9.82
CA ALA A 33 3.18 -16.78 -10.90
C ALA A 33 2.72 -15.30 -10.94
N LEU A 34 2.48 -14.67 -9.78
CA LEU A 34 2.12 -13.23 -9.67
C LEU A 34 0.79 -12.86 -10.34
N GLN A 35 -0.16 -13.80 -10.42
CA GLN A 35 -1.46 -13.60 -11.05
C GLN A 35 -2.28 -12.44 -10.47
N HIS A 36 -2.14 -12.15 -9.18
CA HIS A 36 -2.89 -11.09 -8.51
C HIS A 36 -1.95 -9.93 -8.17
N ASN A 37 -2.14 -8.80 -8.85
CA ASN A 37 -1.43 -7.57 -8.56
C ASN A 37 -2.43 -6.48 -8.17
N LEU A 38 -2.13 -5.79 -7.07
CA LEU A 38 -2.86 -4.64 -6.58
C LEU A 38 -1.89 -3.47 -6.51
N ILE A 39 -2.28 -2.35 -7.10
CA ILE A 39 -1.59 -1.06 -6.97
C ILE A 39 -2.63 -0.07 -6.46
N ALA A 40 -2.29 0.66 -5.40
CA ALA A 40 -3.16 1.65 -4.80
C ALA A 40 -2.43 2.98 -4.63
N VAL A 41 -3.15 4.06 -4.88
CA VAL A 41 -2.72 5.41 -4.52
C VAL A 41 -3.48 5.79 -3.26
N LEU A 42 -2.76 6.24 -2.24
CA LEU A 42 -3.32 6.69 -0.97
C LEU A 42 -3.08 8.19 -0.85
N GLU A 43 -4.10 8.90 -0.36
CA GLU A 43 -4.09 10.35 -0.17
C GLU A 43 -4.73 10.66 1.18
N GLY A 44 -4.08 11.51 1.97
CA GLY A 44 -4.63 11.99 3.23
C GLY A 44 -5.50 13.22 2.97
N GLU A 45 -6.74 13.19 3.44
CA GLU A 45 -7.58 14.38 3.47
C GLU A 45 -7.37 15.12 4.79
N GLY A 46 -7.19 16.44 4.71
CA GLY A 46 -7.02 17.36 5.83
C GLY A 46 -8.03 18.50 5.74
#